data_AF-X4ZCY3-F1
#
_entry.id   AF-X4ZCY3-F1
#
_cell.length_a   1.000
_cell.length_b   1.000
_cell.length_c   1.000
_cell.angle_alpha   90.00
_cell.angle_beta   90.00
_cell.angle_gamma   90.00
#
_symmetry.space_group_name_H-M   'P 1'
#
loop_
_entity.id
_entity.type
_entity.pdbx_description
1 polymer ?
#
loop_
_entity_poly.entity_id
_entity_poly.type
_entity_poly.pdbx_seq_one_letter_code
_entity_poly.pdbx_strand_id
1 'polypeptide(L)'
;MRYINANEILPKELVEKLQGFIQGEYIYIPAIKDHHKSWGEVSGFRKEIDRRNNEIINAYSSGSSIQELAEYYCLSVYAIRKIIYSKCHIGVAAELSLLLSPVTIATNLIKKLSGLLYNLHYQAKLGVKNLSLLMKLN
;
A
#
# COMPACT_ATOMS: atom_id res chain seq x y z
N MET A 1 5.25 9.35 20.00
CA MET A 1 6.49 10.16 19.94
C MET A 1 6.83 10.59 21.34
N ARG A 2 8.10 10.51 21.75
CA ARG A 2 8.52 11.00 23.07
C ARG A 2 8.59 12.52 23.01
N TYR A 3 8.02 13.20 24.01
CA TYR A 3 8.24 14.63 24.19
C TYR A 3 9.69 14.86 24.63
N ILE A 4 10.36 15.81 23.98
CA ILE A 4 11.72 16.22 24.33
C ILE A 4 11.70 17.76 24.39
N ASN A 5 12.18 18.31 25.49
CA ASN A 5 12.27 19.76 25.66
C ASN A 5 13.37 20.31 24.74
N ALA A 6 13.07 21.34 23.96
CA ALA A 6 14.03 21.94 23.03
C ALA A 6 15.29 22.46 23.73
N ASN A 7 15.18 22.98 24.96
CA ASN A 7 16.32 23.47 25.75
C ASN A 7 17.29 22.36 26.19
N GLU A 8 16.84 21.10 26.19
CA GLU A 8 17.69 19.97 26.56
C GLU A 8 18.53 19.45 25.38
N ILE A 9 18.11 19.70 24.13
CA ILE A 9 18.73 19.10 22.95
C ILE A 9 19.27 20.11 21.93
N LEU A 10 18.75 21.34 21.90
CA LEU A 10 19.17 22.35 20.94
C LEU A 10 20.16 23.33 21.57
N PRO A 11 21.14 23.84 20.81
CA PRO A 11 21.98 24.95 21.26
C PRO A 11 21.14 26.19 21.59
N LYS A 12 21.54 26.92 22.65
CA LYS A 12 20.85 28.12 23.13
C LYS A 12 20.56 29.13 22.02
N GLU A 13 21.55 29.44 21.19
CA GLU A 13 21.41 30.39 20.08
C GLU A 13 20.34 29.96 19.04
N LEU A 14 20.15 28.65 18.85
CA LEU A 14 19.11 28.15 17.94
C LEU A 14 17.72 28.30 18.56
N VAL A 15 17.59 28.03 19.87
CA VAL A 15 16.33 28.23 20.59
C VAL A 15 15.91 29.70 20.54
N GLU A 16 16.84 30.63 20.79
CA GLU A 16 16.57 32.07 20.74
C GLU A 16 16.11 32.51 19.34
N LYS A 17 16.72 31.97 18.28
CA LYS A 17 16.26 32.21 16.90
C LYS A 17 14.85 31.67 16.67
N LEU A 18 14.55 30.45 17.11
CA LEU A 18 13.23 29.85 16.95
C LEU A 18 12.14 30.63 17.70
N GLN A 19 12.46 31.16 18.89
CA GLN A 19 11.58 32.04 19.67
C GLN A 19 11.25 33.36 18.95
N GLY A 20 12.05 33.78 17.98
CA GLY A 20 11.72 34.90 17.08
C GLY A 20 10.60 34.58 16.09
N PHE A 21 10.35 33.30 15.80
CA PHE A 21 9.29 32.86 14.87
C PHE A 21 8.05 32.36 15.61
N ILE A 22 8.22 31.54 16.64
CA ILE A 22 7.13 30.89 17.39
C ILE A 22 7.49 30.81 18.89
N GLN A 23 6.53 31.02 19.79
CA GLN A 23 6.75 30.94 21.24
C GLN A 23 5.63 30.13 21.89
N GLY A 24 5.99 29.21 22.79
CA GLY A 24 5.02 28.39 23.54
C GLY A 24 4.33 27.28 22.73
N GLU A 25 4.70 27.10 21.46
CA GLU A 25 4.04 26.18 20.53
C GLU A 25 4.93 24.97 20.17
N TYR A 26 4.28 23.92 19.64
CA TYR A 26 4.97 22.72 19.15
C TYR A 26 5.32 22.84 17.66
N ILE A 27 6.55 22.49 17.30
CA ILE A 27 7.02 22.42 15.91
C ILE A 27 7.32 20.98 15.50
N TYR A 28 6.84 20.58 14.32
CA TYR A 28 7.21 19.30 13.71
C TYR A 28 8.51 19.46 12.92
N ILE A 29 9.52 18.68 13.30
CA ILE A 29 10.77 18.57 12.55
C ILE A 29 10.68 17.27 11.73
N PRO A 30 10.55 17.34 10.40
CA PRO A 30 10.52 16.14 9.58
C PRO A 30 11.85 15.38 9.69
N ALA A 31 11.77 14.06 9.64
CA ALA A 31 12.96 13.23 9.56
C ALA A 31 13.71 13.50 8.24
N ILE A 32 15.04 13.44 8.29
CA ILE A 32 15.86 13.49 7.08
C ILE A 32 15.51 12.25 6.23
N LYS A 33 15.34 12.45 4.91
CA LYS A 33 14.75 11.47 3.97
C LYS A 33 15.36 10.06 4.06
N ASP A 34 16.67 9.96 4.29
CA ASP A 34 17.41 8.68 4.36
C ASP A 34 17.39 8.02 5.76
N HIS A 35 16.83 8.71 6.76
CA HIS A 35 16.62 8.19 8.12
C HIS A 35 15.14 7.95 8.44
N HIS A 36 14.28 7.94 7.42
CA HIS A 36 12.91 7.46 7.59
C HIS A 36 12.93 5.98 7.97
N LYS A 37 12.89 5.72 9.27
CA LYS A 37 12.55 4.39 9.78
C LYS A 37 11.10 4.12 9.38
N SER A 38 10.86 2.99 8.73
CA SER A 38 9.50 2.59 8.39
C SER A 38 8.68 2.50 9.67
N TRP A 39 7.41 2.88 9.59
CA TRP A 39 6.52 2.86 10.74
C TRP A 39 6.53 1.47 11.41
N GLY A 40 6.90 1.43 12.69
CA GLY A 40 7.03 0.22 13.50
C GLY A 40 8.42 -0.40 13.61
N GLU A 41 9.44 0.12 12.89
CA GLU A 41 10.82 -0.38 13.00
C GLU A 41 11.49 0.00 14.33
N VAL A 42 11.23 1.20 14.85
CA VAL A 42 11.82 1.69 16.11
C VAL A 42 11.34 0.90 17.33
N SER A 43 10.08 0.46 17.33
CA SER A 43 9.46 -0.25 18.45
C SER A 43 9.54 -1.77 18.34
N GLY A 44 10.09 -2.33 17.25
CA GLY A 44 10.06 -3.76 16.96
C GLY A 44 8.68 -4.31 16.58
N PHE A 45 7.63 -3.50 16.69
CA PHE A 45 6.24 -3.85 16.42
C PHE A 45 6.03 -4.31 14.97
N ARG A 46 6.84 -3.80 14.03
CA ARG A 46 6.78 -4.23 12.62
C ARG A 46 7.06 -5.72 12.48
N LYS A 47 8.06 -6.26 13.19
CA LYS A 47 8.43 -7.68 13.11
C LYS A 47 7.30 -8.58 13.59
N GLU A 48 6.62 -8.19 14.65
CA GLU A 48 5.50 -8.97 15.21
C GLU A 48 4.28 -8.95 14.28
N ILE A 49 3.99 -7.81 13.66
CA ILE A 49 2.95 -7.70 12.64
C ILE A 49 3.28 -8.56 11.42
N ASP A 50 4.54 -8.54 10.96
CA ASP A 50 4.97 -9.35 9.81
C ASP A 50 4.90 -10.85 10.12
N ARG A 51 5.33 -11.26 11.32
CA ARG A 51 5.21 -12.65 11.80
C ARG A 51 3.75 -13.12 11.79
N ARG A 52 2.86 -12.38 12.45
CA ARG A 52 1.44 -12.69 12.49
C ARG A 52 0.82 -12.73 11.09
N ASN A 53 1.17 -11.78 10.22
CA ASN A 53 0.64 -11.73 8.86
C ASN A 53 1.07 -12.96 8.04
N ASN A 54 2.32 -13.43 8.20
CA ASN A 54 2.79 -14.66 7.56
C ASN A 54 2.04 -15.90 8.09
N GLU A 55 1.78 -15.97 9.40
CA GLU A 55 0.98 -17.05 10.00
C GLU A 55 -0.46 -17.06 9.44
N ILE A 56 -1.09 -15.89 9.29
CA ILE A 56 -2.41 -15.75 8.66
C ILE A 56 -2.40 -16.25 7.21
N ILE A 57 -1.37 -15.90 6.42
CA ILE A 57 -1.24 -16.33 5.02
C ILE A 57 -1.05 -17.85 4.93
N ASN A 58 -0.22 -18.43 5.80
CA ASN A 58 0.03 -19.87 5.83
C ASN A 58 -1.22 -20.66 6.25
N ALA A 59 -1.93 -20.18 7.28
CA ALA A 59 -3.17 -20.81 7.73
C ALA A 59 -4.26 -20.77 6.65
N TYR A 60 -4.40 -19.62 5.96
CA TYR A 60 -5.29 -19.51 4.81
C TYR A 60 -4.93 -20.50 3.69
N SER A 61 -3.63 -20.58 3.35
CA SER A 61 -3.13 -21.52 2.33
C SER A 61 -3.32 -22.99 2.72
N SER A 62 -3.45 -23.27 4.03
CA SER A 62 -3.71 -24.60 4.58
C SER A 62 -5.21 -24.92 4.69
N GLY A 63 -6.09 -24.01 4.23
CA GLY A 63 -7.53 -24.24 4.11
C GLY A 63 -8.41 -23.49 5.11
N SER A 64 -7.85 -22.70 6.03
CA SER A 64 -8.66 -21.87 6.94
C SER A 64 -9.44 -20.81 6.16
N SER A 65 -10.71 -20.61 6.53
CA SER A 65 -11.55 -19.57 5.94
C SER A 65 -11.18 -18.18 6.47
N ILE A 66 -11.55 -17.14 5.70
CA ILE A 66 -11.31 -15.75 6.10
C ILE A 66 -12.05 -15.40 7.39
N GLN A 67 -13.23 -15.99 7.61
CA GLN A 67 -14.06 -15.80 8.79
C GLN A 67 -13.40 -16.39 10.04
N GLU A 68 -12.92 -17.64 9.97
CA GLU A 68 -12.20 -18.28 11.08
C GLU A 68 -10.94 -17.50 11.46
N LEU A 69 -10.18 -17.02 10.46
CA LEU A 69 -8.99 -16.21 10.70
C LEU A 69 -9.34 -14.84 11.31
N ALA A 70 -10.45 -14.23 10.90
CA ALA A 70 -10.92 -12.96 11.47
C ALA A 70 -11.26 -13.12 12.95
N GLU A 71 -11.97 -14.19 13.31
CA GLU A 71 -12.31 -14.51 14.68
C GLU A 71 -11.07 -14.85 15.51
N TYR A 72 -10.21 -15.75 15.02
CA TYR A 72 -9.03 -16.21 15.75
C TYR A 72 -8.02 -15.09 16.06
N TYR A 73 -7.77 -14.20 15.10
CA TYR A 73 -6.83 -13.09 15.27
C TYR A 73 -7.49 -11.81 15.78
N CYS A 74 -8.80 -11.83 16.07
CA CYS A 74 -9.59 -10.65 16.46
C CYS A 74 -9.43 -9.49 15.46
N LEU A 75 -9.41 -9.80 14.16
CA LEU A 75 -9.29 -8.83 13.08
C LEU A 75 -10.57 -8.77 12.26
N SER A 76 -10.84 -7.62 11.65
CA SER A 76 -11.96 -7.55 10.70
C SER A 76 -11.69 -8.44 9.49
N VAL A 77 -12.76 -8.99 8.92
CA VAL A 77 -12.70 -9.75 7.66
C VAL A 77 -12.01 -8.94 6.53
N TYR A 78 -12.19 -7.62 6.52
CA TYR A 78 -11.48 -6.72 5.61
C TYR A 78 -9.97 -6.71 5.87
N ALA A 79 -9.54 -6.63 7.13
CA ALA A 79 -8.13 -6.65 7.49
C ALA A 79 -7.48 -8.00 7.12
N ILE A 80 -8.16 -9.12 7.36
CA ILE A 80 -7.69 -10.46 6.93
C ILE A 80 -7.55 -10.52 5.41
N ARG A 81 -8.57 -10.09 4.65
CA ARG A 81 -8.49 -9.99 3.18
C ARG A 81 -7.31 -9.12 2.76
N LYS A 82 -7.10 -7.99 3.42
CA LYS A 82 -5.99 -7.11 3.13
C LYS A 82 -4.66 -7.82 3.41
N ILE A 83 -4.52 -8.58 4.48
CA ILE A 83 -3.29 -9.33 4.79
C ILE A 83 -3.03 -10.41 3.73
N ILE A 84 -4.07 -11.19 3.37
CA ILE A 84 -3.96 -12.27 2.39
C ILE A 84 -3.66 -11.74 0.98
N TYR A 85 -4.31 -10.64 0.57
CA TYR A 85 -4.25 -10.14 -0.81
C TYR A 85 -3.37 -8.91 -1.01
N SER A 86 -2.79 -8.32 0.04
CA SER A 86 -1.87 -7.18 -0.15
C SER A 86 -0.59 -7.66 -0.81
N LYS A 87 -0.35 -7.15 -2.02
CA LYS A 87 0.91 -7.25 -2.74
C LYS A 87 2.00 -6.41 -2.05
N CYS A 88 2.45 -6.82 -0.87
CA CYS A 88 3.67 -6.28 -0.29
C CYS A 88 4.21 -7.31 0.70
N HIS A 89 5.31 -7.99 0.29
CA HIS A 89 6.27 -8.81 1.06
C HIS A 89 6.57 -10.22 0.55
N ILE A 90 6.00 -10.69 -0.57
CA ILE A 90 6.41 -11.99 -1.14
C ILE A 90 7.28 -11.77 -2.36
N GLY A 91 8.51 -12.28 -2.31
CA GLY A 91 9.47 -12.21 -3.40
C GLY A 91 8.90 -12.70 -4.73
N VAL A 92 9.40 -12.09 -5.80
CA VAL A 92 9.07 -12.18 -7.23
C VAL A 92 8.63 -13.55 -7.80
N ALA A 93 8.86 -14.67 -7.10
CA ALA A 93 8.47 -16.01 -7.54
C ALA A 93 6.96 -16.29 -7.46
N ALA A 94 6.25 -15.78 -6.44
CA ALA A 94 4.81 -16.01 -6.31
C ALA A 94 3.97 -15.22 -7.34
N GLU A 95 4.53 -14.12 -7.85
CA GLU A 95 3.80 -13.22 -8.75
C GLU A 95 3.59 -13.85 -10.14
N LEU A 96 4.55 -14.64 -10.63
CA LEU A 96 4.41 -15.42 -11.86
C LEU A 96 3.35 -16.52 -11.76
N SER A 97 3.23 -17.18 -10.60
CA SER A 97 2.23 -18.23 -10.37
C SER A 97 0.80 -17.67 -10.32
N LEU A 98 0.60 -16.48 -9.74
CA LEU A 98 -0.73 -15.87 -9.60
C LEU A 98 -1.20 -15.19 -10.90
N LEU A 99 -0.27 -14.58 -11.65
CA LEU A 99 -0.55 -13.91 -12.93
C LEU A 99 -1.00 -14.88 -14.04
N LEU A 100 -0.61 -16.16 -13.94
CA LEU A 100 -1.01 -17.21 -14.88
C LEU A 100 -2.27 -17.97 -14.44
N SER A 101 -2.89 -17.60 -13.31
CA SER A 101 -4.12 -18.25 -12.89
C SER A 101 -5.25 -17.95 -13.88
N PRO A 102 -6.11 -18.93 -14.24
CA PRO A 102 -7.20 -18.73 -15.19
C PRO A 102 -8.14 -17.58 -14.79
N VAL A 103 -8.34 -17.37 -13.49
CA VAL A 103 -9.16 -16.29 -12.94
C VAL A 103 -8.52 -14.92 -13.20
N THR A 104 -7.21 -14.78 -12.99
CA THR A 104 -6.49 -13.52 -13.26
C THR A 104 -6.46 -13.21 -14.75
N ILE A 105 -6.24 -14.21 -15.60
CA ILE A 105 -6.30 -14.05 -17.07
C ILE A 105 -7.70 -13.60 -17.50
N ALA A 106 -8.75 -14.23 -16.99
CA ALA A 106 -10.14 -13.88 -17.32
C ALA A 106 -10.49 -12.45 -16.89
N THR A 107 -10.12 -12.04 -15.66
CA THR A 107 -10.40 -10.67 -15.18
C THR A 107 -9.65 -9.60 -15.97
N ASN A 108 -8.42 -9.88 -16.40
CA ASN A 108 -7.64 -8.98 -17.25
C ASN A 108 -8.23 -8.86 -18.67
N LEU A 109 -8.70 -9.98 -19.26
CA LEU A 109 -9.43 -9.99 -20.53
C LEU A 109 -10.72 -9.18 -20.46
N ILE A 110 -11.51 -9.35 -19.39
CA ILE A 110 -12.76 -8.60 -19.19
C ILE A 110 -12.48 -7.09 -19.10
N LYS A 111 -11.45 -6.68 -18.34
CA LYS A 111 -11.03 -5.27 -18.25
C LYS A 111 -10.57 -4.71 -19.60
N LYS A 112 -9.84 -5.52 -20.40
CA LYS A 112 -9.38 -5.10 -21.73
C LYS A 112 -10.55 -4.95 -22.70
N LEU A 113 -11.50 -5.88 -22.67
CA LEU A 113 -12.72 -5.83 -23.49
C LEU A 113 -13.64 -4.67 -23.10
N SER A 114 -13.81 -4.40 -21.80
CA SER A 114 -14.62 -3.25 -21.36
C SER A 114 -14.00 -1.92 -21.75
N GLY A 115 -12.67 -1.79 -21.69
CA GLY A 115 -11.95 -0.62 -22.19
C GLY A 115 -12.10 -0.43 -23.70
N LEU A 116 -12.02 -1.52 -24.48
CA LEU A 116 -12.24 -1.48 -25.93
C LEU A 116 -13.68 -1.10 -26.29
N LEU A 117 -14.68 -1.64 -25.59
CA LEU A 117 -16.09 -1.30 -25.76
C LEU A 117 -16.36 0.17 -25.42
N TYR A 118 -15.78 0.66 -24.32
CA TYR A 118 -15.90 2.07 -23.94
C TYR A 118 -15.31 2.98 -25.02
N ASN A 119 -14.13 2.64 -25.54
CA ASN A 119 -13.47 3.41 -26.60
C ASN A 119 -14.30 3.38 -27.89
N LEU A 120 -14.77 2.21 -28.35
CA LEU A 120 -15.66 2.08 -29.51
C LEU A 120 -16.93 2.91 -29.38
N HIS A 121 -17.59 2.87 -28.21
CA HIS A 121 -18.78 3.67 -27.93
C HIS A 121 -18.48 5.17 -27.95
N TYR A 122 -17.33 5.58 -27.40
CA TYR A 122 -16.89 6.97 -27.43
C TYR A 122 -16.60 7.47 -28.86
N GLN A 123 -15.93 6.65 -29.69
CA GLN A 123 -15.66 6.98 -31.09
C GLN A 123 -16.94 7.04 -31.94
N ALA A 124 -17.90 6.15 -31.69
CA ALA A 124 -19.21 6.18 -32.36
C ALA A 124 -19.98 7.47 -32.03
N LYS A 125 -19.88 7.96 -30.79
CA LYS A 125 -20.48 9.23 -30.36
C LYS A 125 -19.81 10.46 -30.97
N LEU A 126 -18.51 10.38 -31.28
CA LEU A 126 -17.73 11.45 -31.91
C LEU A 126 -17.70 11.40 -33.45
N GLY A 127 -18.33 10.40 -34.08
CA GLY A 127 -18.41 10.29 -35.54
C GLY A 127 -17.08 9.96 -36.25
N VAL A 128 -16.08 9.45 -35.53
CA VAL A 128 -14.74 9.17 -36.07
C VAL A 128 -14.76 7.85 -36.88
N LYS A 129 -14.73 7.96 -38.22
CA LYS A 129 -14.95 6.85 -39.15
C LYS A 129 -13.74 5.96 -39.48
N ASN A 130 -12.58 6.12 -38.84
CA ASN A 130 -11.36 5.42 -39.30
C ASN A 130 -10.64 4.63 -38.20
N LEU A 131 -11.08 3.38 -38.01
CA LEU A 131 -10.51 2.41 -37.07
C LEU A 131 -9.09 1.94 -37.47
N SER A 132 -8.64 2.20 -38.70
CA SER A 132 -7.39 1.65 -39.25
C SER A 132 -6.11 2.33 -38.73
N LEU A 133 -6.20 3.53 -38.16
CA LEU A 133 -5.03 4.32 -37.77
C LEU A 133 -4.43 3.91 -36.41
N LEU A 134 -5.23 3.29 -35.53
CA LEU A 134 -4.86 3.05 -34.13
C LEU A 134 -4.30 1.64 -33.82
N MET A 135 -4.40 0.67 -34.73
CA MET A 135 -3.70 -0.61 -34.57
C MET A 135 -2.20 -0.55 -34.92
N LYS A 136 -1.71 0.59 -35.44
CA LYS A 136 -0.28 0.78 -35.79
C LYS A 136 0.58 1.36 -34.66
N LEU A 137 0.02 1.59 -33.48
CA LEU A 137 0.72 2.21 -32.34
C LEU A 137 0.72 1.37 -31.05
N ASN A 138 0.42 0.08 -31.12
CA ASN A 138 0.59 -0.87 -30.01
C ASN A 138 1.52 -2.01 -30.41
#